data_AF-A0AAN9EBR6-F1
#
_entry.id   AF-A0AAN9EBR6-F1
#
_cell.length_a   1.000
_cell.length_b   1.000
_cell.length_c   1.000
_cell.angle_alpha   90.00
_cell.angle_beta   90.00
_cell.angle_gamma   90.00
#
_symmetry.space_group_name_H-M   'P 1'
#
loop_
_entity.id
_entity.type
_entity.pdbx_description
1 polymer ?
#
loop_
_entity_poly.entity_id
_entity_poly.type
_entity_poly.pdbx_seq_one_letter_code
_entity_poly.pdbx_strand_id
1 'polypeptide(L)'
;MISRDRNAIIFDGKRESVLGIKFQILRYPASVNHSLEKWRDHFYLKHEELVGWTPPLGDSMKLNVDGSLKQGPSLAACGGLIRDASGAFVHGFNCNLGVALFVKA
;
A
#
# COMPACT_ATOMS: atom_id res chain seq x y z
N MET A 1 -8.43 -1.28 2.14
CA MET A 1 -8.56 -2.15 3.34
C MET A 1 -7.22 -2.79 3.74
N ILE A 2 -6.32 -3.13 2.79
CA ILE A 2 -4.97 -3.70 3.07
C ILE A 2 -4.11 -2.85 4.03
N SER A 3 -4.11 -1.53 3.88
CA SER A 3 -3.33 -0.64 4.78
C SER A 3 -3.82 -0.70 6.23
N ARG A 4 -5.12 -0.95 6.47
CA ARG A 4 -5.72 -1.04 7.81
C ARG A 4 -5.31 -2.33 8.53
N ASP A 5 -5.31 -3.46 7.82
CA ASP A 5 -4.92 -4.76 8.40
C ASP A 5 -3.40 -4.81 8.65
N ARG A 6 -2.60 -4.22 7.75
CA ARG A 6 -1.16 -3.98 7.96
C ARG A 6 -0.89 -3.14 9.21
N ASN A 7 -1.66 -2.07 9.42
CA ASN A 7 -1.51 -1.20 10.58
C ASN A 7 -1.76 -1.94 11.90
N ALA A 8 -2.68 -2.89 11.94
CA ALA A 8 -2.94 -3.68 13.14
C ALA A 8 -1.79 -4.64 13.47
N ILE A 9 -1.11 -5.17 12.45
CA ILE A 9 0.11 -5.98 12.63
C ILE A 9 1.25 -5.13 13.16
N ILE A 10 1.50 -3.95 12.55
CA ILE A 10 2.65 -3.11 12.90
C ILE A 10 2.46 -2.37 14.24
N PHE A 11 1.31 -1.74 14.43
CA PHE A 11 1.09 -0.87 15.59
C PHE A 11 0.52 -1.61 16.80
N ASP A 12 -0.32 -2.62 16.56
CA ASP A 12 -1.05 -3.30 17.65
C ASP A 12 -0.47 -4.71 17.92
N GLY A 13 0.62 -5.08 17.24
CA GLY A 13 1.33 -6.36 17.46
C GLY A 13 0.51 -7.59 17.12
N LYS A 14 -0.59 -7.45 16.36
CA LYS A 14 -1.43 -8.59 15.99
C LYS A 14 -0.67 -9.57 15.11
N ARG A 15 -0.80 -10.85 15.39
CA ARG A 15 -0.30 -11.94 14.54
C ARG A 15 -1.42 -12.43 13.64
N GLU A 16 -1.12 -12.58 12.36
CA GLU A 16 -2.04 -13.13 11.37
C GLU A 16 -1.44 -14.37 10.70
N SER A 17 -2.31 -15.33 10.38
CA SER A 17 -1.86 -16.53 9.67
C SER A 17 -1.63 -16.21 8.18
N VAL A 18 -0.70 -16.93 7.54
CA VAL A 18 -0.45 -16.80 6.09
C VAL A 18 -1.73 -16.98 5.27
N LEU A 19 -2.59 -17.90 5.70
CA LEU A 19 -3.88 -18.16 5.07
C LEU A 19 -4.85 -16.98 5.27
N GLY A 20 -4.90 -16.39 6.47
CA GLY A 20 -5.69 -15.20 6.78
C GLY A 20 -5.28 -14.00 5.92
N ILE A 21 -3.98 -13.76 5.76
CA ILE A 21 -3.44 -12.73 4.87
C ILE A 21 -3.85 -12.98 3.41
N LYS A 22 -3.76 -14.24 2.96
CA LYS A 22 -4.16 -14.63 1.59
C LYS A 22 -5.64 -14.34 1.34
N PHE A 23 -6.52 -14.66 2.29
CA PHE A 23 -7.94 -14.33 2.20
C PHE A 23 -8.20 -12.81 2.18
N GLN A 24 -7.48 -12.02 2.99
CA GLN A 24 -7.60 -10.56 2.97
C GLN A 24 -7.20 -9.96 1.61
N ILE A 25 -6.10 -10.43 1.01
CA ILE A 25 -5.65 -10.01 -0.33
C ILE A 25 -6.70 -10.37 -1.39
N LEU A 26 -7.27 -11.58 -1.33
CA LEU A 26 -8.28 -12.01 -2.30
C LEU A 26 -9.61 -11.24 -2.20
N ARG A 27 -9.92 -10.62 -1.05
CA ARG A 27 -11.11 -9.73 -0.90
C ARG A 27 -10.89 -8.32 -1.46
N TYR A 28 -9.66 -7.97 -1.79
CA TYR A 28 -9.31 -6.64 -2.29
C TYR A 28 -10.06 -6.21 -3.57
N PRO A 29 -10.26 -7.07 -4.60
CA PRO A 29 -10.94 -6.67 -5.84
C PRO A 29 -12.35 -6.10 -5.60
N ALA A 30 -13.12 -6.70 -4.68
CA ALA A 30 -14.46 -6.23 -4.33
C ALA A 30 -14.44 -4.83 -3.69
N SER A 31 -13.44 -4.54 -2.85
CA SER A 31 -13.30 -3.23 -2.20
C SER A 31 -12.87 -2.12 -3.18
N VAL A 32 -12.10 -2.46 -4.20
CA VAL A 32 -11.68 -1.54 -5.26
C VAL A 32 -12.88 -1.18 -6.13
N ASN A 33 -13.67 -2.16 -6.57
CA ASN A 33 -14.87 -1.93 -7.38
C ASN A 33 -15.88 -1.01 -6.66
N HIS A 34 -16.17 -1.27 -5.39
CA HIS A 34 -17.07 -0.42 -4.60
C HIS A 34 -16.56 1.02 -4.45
N SER A 35 -15.24 1.19 -4.34
CA SER A 35 -14.64 2.53 -4.29
C SER A 35 -14.78 3.23 -5.64
N LEU A 36 -14.47 2.55 -6.74
CA LEU A 36 -14.57 3.10 -8.11
C LEU A 36 -15.98 3.55 -8.45
N GLU A 37 -17.02 2.82 -8.02
CA GLU A 37 -18.42 3.24 -8.19
C GLU A 37 -18.72 4.56 -7.47
N LYS A 38 -18.20 4.74 -6.26
CA LYS A 38 -18.41 5.95 -5.45
C LYS A 38 -17.69 7.18 -6.03
N TRP A 39 -16.57 7.00 -6.72
CA TRP A 39 -15.80 8.09 -7.31
C TRP A 39 -16.29 8.48 -8.71
N ARG A 40 -17.17 7.68 -9.33
CA ARG A 40 -17.66 7.88 -10.70
C ARG A 40 -18.38 9.22 -10.91
N ASP A 41 -19.00 9.77 -9.86
CA ASP A 41 -19.81 11.00 -9.95
C ASP A 41 -18.98 12.31 -9.86
N HIS A 42 -17.68 12.26 -9.55
CA HIS A 42 -16.83 13.45 -9.36
C HIS A 42 -15.86 13.75 -10.53
N PHE A 43 -15.88 12.97 -11.61
CA PHE A 43 -14.99 13.15 -12.77
C PHE A 43 -15.64 14.02 -13.86
N TYR A 44 -15.88 15.30 -13.59
CA TYR A 44 -16.10 16.27 -14.65
C TYR A 44 -14.87 17.19 -14.76
N LEU A 45 -14.19 17.09 -15.90
CA LEU A 45 -13.08 17.92 -16.39
C LEU A 45 -11.76 17.85 -15.60
N LYS A 46 -11.11 16.69 -15.63
CA LYS A 46 -9.67 16.58 -15.37
C LYS A 46 -8.96 16.18 -16.66
N HIS A 47 -7.89 16.89 -17.03
CA HIS A 47 -7.04 16.48 -18.14
C HIS A 47 -6.29 15.20 -17.72
N GLU A 48 -6.70 14.07 -18.29
CA GLU A 48 -6.04 12.78 -18.05
C GLU A 48 -4.90 12.62 -19.05
N GLU A 49 -3.66 12.80 -18.59
CA GLU A 49 -2.50 12.33 -19.34
C GLU A 49 -2.25 10.86 -19.05
N LEU A 50 -2.18 10.06 -20.11
CA LEU A 50 -1.77 8.67 -20.04
C LEU A 50 -0.29 8.58 -19.70
N VAL A 51 0.01 8.42 -18.41
CA VAL A 51 1.37 8.09 -17.95
C VAL A 51 1.57 6.59 -18.07
N GLY A 52 2.29 6.18 -19.11
CA GLY A 52 2.74 4.80 -19.29
C GLY A 52 3.95 4.49 -18.41
N TRP A 53 3.97 3.31 -17.79
CA TRP A 53 5.14 2.79 -17.08
C TRP A 53 5.82 1.72 -17.94
N THR A 54 7.04 1.98 -18.39
CA THR A 54 7.89 0.94 -19.00
C THR A 54 8.63 0.20 -17.87
N PRO A 55 8.59 -1.14 -17.83
CA PRO A 55 9.37 -1.88 -16.86
C PRO A 55 10.87 -1.64 -17.11
N PRO A 56 11.67 -1.48 -16.03
CA PRO A 56 13.11 -1.30 -16.18
C PRO A 56 13.76 -2.55 -16.78
N LEU A 57 14.78 -2.35 -17.64
CA LEU A 57 15.44 -3.42 -18.39
C LEU A 57 16.42 -4.22 -17.52
N GLY A 58 16.59 -5.51 -17.80
CA GLY A 58 17.64 -6.36 -17.22
C GLY A 58 17.39 -6.81 -15.77
N ASP A 59 18.44 -6.84 -14.96
CA ASP A 59 18.43 -7.35 -13.56
C ASP A 59 17.99 -6.30 -12.53
N SER A 60 17.22 -5.31 -12.96
CA SER A 60 16.76 -4.24 -12.10
C SER A 60 15.77 -4.75 -11.04
N MET A 61 15.81 -4.13 -9.86
CA MET A 61 14.82 -4.34 -8.82
C MET A 61 13.94 -3.11 -8.65
N LYS A 62 12.64 -3.35 -8.48
CA LYS A 62 11.64 -2.32 -8.20
C LYS A 62 11.33 -2.29 -6.71
N LEU A 63 11.52 -1.13 -6.10
CA LEU A 63 11.18 -0.87 -4.72
C LEU A 63 9.87 -0.08 -4.63
N ASN A 64 8.80 -0.74 -4.21
CA ASN A 64 7.52 -0.10 -3.93
C ASN A 64 7.41 0.18 -2.42
N VAL A 65 7.30 1.44 -2.01
CA VAL A 65 7.20 1.85 -0.59
C VAL A 65 5.88 2.57 -0.34
N ASP A 66 5.28 2.32 0.82
CA ASP A 66 4.12 3.05 1.32
C ASP A 66 4.26 3.37 2.83
N GLY A 67 3.74 4.54 3.22
CA GLY A 67 3.72 5.02 4.59
C GLY A 67 2.35 4.87 5.24
N SER A 68 2.29 4.79 6.56
CA SER A 68 1.05 4.96 7.30
C SER A 68 1.23 5.82 8.54
N LEU A 69 0.19 6.59 8.84
CA LEU A 69 0.10 7.41 10.03
C LEU A 69 -1.21 7.08 10.75
N LYS A 70 -1.11 6.71 12.03
CA LYS A 70 -2.28 6.49 12.90
C LYS A 70 -2.51 7.76 13.72
N GLN A 71 -3.67 8.39 13.50
CA GLN A 71 -4.11 9.54 14.30
C GLN A 71 -4.35 9.11 15.76
N GLY A 72 -3.91 9.91 16.73
CA GLY A 72 -3.81 9.53 18.15
C GLY A 72 -2.40 9.80 18.69
N PRO A 73 -1.65 8.82 19.21
CA PRO A 73 -0.23 9.01 19.61
C PRO A 73 0.72 9.32 18.43
N SER A 74 0.19 9.72 17.28
CA SER A 74 0.89 10.06 16.03
C SER A 74 1.92 9.02 15.63
N LEU A 75 1.54 7.74 15.62
CA LEU A 75 2.45 6.65 15.26
C LEU A 75 2.57 6.53 13.75
N ALA A 76 3.81 6.48 13.28
CA ALA A 76 4.16 6.27 11.90
C ALA A 76 4.78 4.89 11.68
N ALA A 77 4.50 4.34 10.51
CA ALA A 77 5.14 3.15 10.01
C ALA A 77 5.38 3.29 8.52
N CYS A 78 6.37 2.58 8.01
CA CYS A 78 6.54 2.39 6.57
C CYS A 78 6.69 0.91 6.26
N GLY A 79 6.57 0.59 4.98
CA GLY A 79 6.84 -0.74 4.49
C GLY A 79 6.85 -0.75 2.98
N GLY A 80 7.21 -1.88 2.41
CA GLY A 80 7.32 -1.98 0.97
C GLY A 80 7.58 -3.38 0.47
N LEU A 81 7.62 -3.48 -0.86
CA LEU A 81 7.89 -4.70 -1.61
C LEU A 81 9.08 -4.44 -2.54
N ILE A 82 10.01 -5.37 -2.55
CA ILE A 82 11.07 -5.50 -3.55
C ILE A 82 10.57 -6.50 -4.57
N ARG A 83 10.64 -6.13 -5.85
CA ARG A 83 10.27 -6.95 -6.99
C ARG A 83 11.40 -7.01 -8.00
N ASP A 84 11.48 -8.08 -8.76
CA ASP A 84 12.40 -8.15 -9.89
C ASP A 84 11.87 -7.36 -11.11
N ALA A 85 12.62 -7.37 -12.20
CA ALA A 85 12.26 -6.69 -13.44
C ALA A 85 11.01 -7.25 -14.12
N SER A 86 10.63 -8.50 -13.83
CA SER A 86 9.36 -9.09 -14.29
C SER A 86 8.16 -8.64 -13.43
N GLY A 87 8.42 -7.96 -12.33
CA GLY A 87 7.41 -7.57 -11.34
C GLY A 87 7.10 -8.65 -10.31
N ALA A 88 7.82 -9.79 -10.34
CA ALA A 88 7.65 -10.86 -9.38
C ALA A 88 8.13 -10.43 -7.99
N PHE A 89 7.47 -10.94 -6.95
CA PHE A 89 7.82 -10.64 -5.58
C PHE A 89 9.16 -11.28 -5.20
N VAL A 90 10.08 -10.48 -4.66
CA VAL A 90 11.37 -10.94 -4.14
C VAL A 90 11.35 -10.90 -2.62
N HIS A 91 10.99 -9.76 -2.03
CA HIS A 91 10.99 -9.58 -0.58
C HIS A 91 10.02 -8.48 -0.13
N GLY A 92 9.57 -8.53 1.12
CA GLY A 92 8.72 -7.51 1.72
C GLY A 92 9.29 -7.08 3.06
N PHE A 93 9.21 -5.78 3.36
CA PHE A 93 9.70 -5.24 4.63
C PHE A 93 8.66 -4.32 5.27
N ASN A 94 8.76 -4.16 6.58
CA ASN A 94 8.00 -3.20 7.35
C ASN A 94 8.88 -2.62 8.45
N CYS A 95 8.57 -1.39 8.87
CA CYS A 95 9.29 -0.68 9.91
C CYS A 95 8.30 0.17 10.71
N ASN A 96 8.35 0.04 12.03
CA ASN A 96 7.71 0.98 12.94
C ASN A 96 8.65 2.18 13.12
N LEU A 97 8.20 3.36 12.70
CA LEU A 97 8.98 4.60 12.75
C LEU A 97 8.76 5.38 14.06
N GLY A 98 7.92 4.87 14.96
CA GLY A 98 7.61 5.50 16.24
C GLY A 98 6.67 6.71 16.08
N VAL A 99 6.81 7.69 16.98
CA VAL A 99 6.01 8.92 16.96
C VAL A 99 6.54 9.85 15.88
N ALA A 100 5.66 10.34 15.01
CA ALA A 100 5.98 11.26 13.94
C ALA A 100 5.07 12.50 13.98
N LEU A 101 5.63 13.65 13.61
CA LEU A 101 4.86 14.89 13.44
C LEU A 101 4.54 15.07 11.96
N PHE A 102 3.28 15.35 11.65
CA PHE A 102 2.89 15.76 10.31
C PHE A 102 3.15 17.26 10.15
N VAL A 103 4.15 17.60 9.35
CA VAL A 103 4.37 18.98 8.91
C VAL A 103 3.73 19.10 7.52
N LYS A 104 2.76 20.00 7.36
CA LYS A 104 2.30 20.37 6.01
C LYS A 104 3.44 21.08 5.31
N ALA A 105 3.89 20.54 4.19
CA ALA A 105 4.73 21.25 3.23
C ALA A 105 3.92 22.33 2.51
#